data_AF-A0ABD7BLF9-F1
#
_entry.id   AF-A0ABD7BLF9-F1
#
_cell.length_a   1.000
_cell.length_b   1.000
_cell.length_c   1.000
_cell.angle_alpha   90.00
_cell.angle_beta   90.00
_cell.angle_gamma   90.00
#
_symmetry.space_group_name_H-M   'P 1'
#
loop_
_entity.id
_entity.type
_entity.pdbx_description
1 polymer ?
#
loop_
_entity_poly.entity_id
_entity_poly.type
_entity_poly.pdbx_seq_one_letter_code
_entity_poly.pdbx_strand_id
1 'polypeptide(L)'
;MTHTCYRRDPKINAVTDLVSDEQMQNCFAGTNFGHDDHRGLLAQGCIKALAGWHQGHTITCILEELRLISWNRQKDKIKISAKGRHYIWLAFKSRPGT
;
A
#
# COMPACT_ATOMS: atom_id res chain seq x y z
N MET A 1 -8.31 -6.69 21.03
CA MET A 1 -7.38 -6.20 20.00
C MET A 1 -7.40 -4.68 20.02
N THR A 2 -6.34 -4.05 20.53
CA THR A 2 -6.17 -2.59 20.52
C THR A 2 -5.92 -2.14 19.09
N HIS A 3 -6.77 -1.24 18.58
CA HIS A 3 -6.64 -0.71 17.23
C HIS A 3 -5.51 0.35 17.22
N THR A 4 -4.27 -0.08 16.99
CA THR A 4 -3.11 0.82 16.91
C THR A 4 -3.34 1.84 15.80
N CYS A 5 -3.41 3.12 16.16
CA CYS A 5 -3.57 4.19 15.20
C CYS A 5 -2.23 4.42 14.47
N TYR A 6 -2.12 3.90 13.24
CA TYR A 6 -0.88 3.97 12.45
C TYR A 6 -0.29 5.38 12.34
N ARG A 7 -1.12 6.43 12.39
CA ARG A 7 -0.71 7.83 12.19
C ARG A 7 0.14 8.42 13.32
N ARG A 8 0.13 7.82 14.53
CA ARG A 8 0.78 8.40 15.72
C ARG A 8 1.69 7.43 16.45
N ASP A 9 1.96 6.27 15.89
CA ASP A 9 2.90 5.34 16.50
C ASP A 9 4.34 5.79 16.18
N PRO A 10 5.12 6.27 17.16
CA PRO A 10 6.49 6.72 16.94
C PRO A 10 7.45 5.60 16.53
N LYS A 11 7.02 4.33 16.64
CA LYS A 11 7.80 3.18 16.17
C LYS A 11 7.72 2.96 14.66
N ILE A 12 6.79 3.63 13.96
CA ILE A 12 6.57 3.49 12.53
C ILE A 12 7.28 4.63 11.79
N ASN A 13 8.46 4.35 11.23
CA ASN A 13 9.34 5.35 10.62
C ASN A 13 9.67 5.06 9.15
N ALA A 14 9.46 3.82 8.70
CA ALA A 14 9.69 3.35 7.33
C ALA A 14 8.51 2.51 6.81
N VAL A 15 8.43 2.35 5.48
CA VAL A 15 7.38 1.52 4.85
C VAL A 15 7.43 0.05 5.28
N THR A 16 8.63 -0.43 5.63
CA THR A 16 8.88 -1.79 6.17
C THR A 16 8.22 -2.02 7.53
N ASP A 17 8.01 -0.96 8.31
CA ASP A 17 7.32 -1.05 9.61
C ASP A 17 5.80 -1.24 9.43
N LEU A 18 5.25 -0.78 8.29
CA LEU A 18 3.84 -0.98 7.96
C LEU A 18 3.59 -2.31 7.24
N VAL A 19 4.50 -2.70 6.36
CA VAL A 19 4.44 -3.95 5.60
C VAL A 19 5.83 -4.58 5.67
N SER A 20 5.99 -5.68 6.41
CA SER A 20 7.28 -6.35 6.50
C SER A 20 7.74 -6.87 5.15
N ASP A 21 9.03 -7.17 5.01
CA ASP A 21 9.56 -7.76 3.77
C ASP A 21 8.93 -9.13 3.49
N GLU A 22 8.72 -9.93 4.53
CA GLU A 22 8.03 -11.22 4.42
C GLU A 22 6.59 -11.06 3.90
N GLN A 23 5.81 -10.12 4.46
CA GLN A 23 4.46 -9.84 3.97
C GLN A 23 4.46 -9.41 2.50
N MET A 24 5.39 -8.55 2.12
CA MET A 24 5.53 -8.11 0.74
C MET A 24 5.88 -9.30 -0.16
N GLN A 25 6.91 -10.07 0.16
CA GLN A 25 7.33 -11.20 -0.67
C GLN A 25 6.22 -12.25 -0.82
N ASN A 26 5.50 -12.56 0.26
CA ASN A 26 4.41 -13.52 0.23
C ASN A 26 3.26 -13.06 -0.69
N CYS A 27 2.86 -11.78 -0.64
CA CYS A 27 1.78 -11.28 -1.50
C CYS A 27 2.18 -11.16 -2.98
N PHE A 28 3.46 -10.95 -3.28
CA PHE A 28 3.96 -10.88 -4.67
C PHE A 28 4.41 -12.24 -5.22
N ALA A 29 4.45 -13.30 -4.40
CA ALA A 29 4.86 -14.62 -4.82
C ALA A 29 4.01 -15.14 -6.00
N GLY A 30 4.67 -15.57 -7.07
CA GLY A 30 4.01 -16.06 -8.28
C GLY A 30 3.40 -14.98 -9.18
N THR A 31 3.62 -13.70 -8.89
CA THR A 31 3.20 -12.58 -9.75
C THR A 31 4.36 -12.10 -10.63
N ASN A 32 4.05 -11.48 -11.77
CA ASN A 32 5.04 -10.88 -12.66
C ASN A 32 4.59 -9.47 -13.07
N PHE A 33 5.36 -8.47 -12.66
CA PHE A 33 5.13 -7.06 -13.01
C PHE A 33 6.20 -6.49 -13.96
N GLY A 34 7.11 -7.34 -14.46
CA GLY A 34 8.22 -6.94 -15.34
C GLY A 34 9.37 -6.24 -14.63
N HIS A 35 9.29 -6.06 -13.30
CA HIS A 35 10.33 -5.50 -12.46
C HIS A 35 10.11 -5.87 -10.98
N ASP A 36 11.15 -5.72 -10.16
CA ASP A 36 11.15 -6.17 -8.76
C ASP A 36 10.93 -5.04 -7.74
N ASP A 37 10.67 -3.80 -8.19
CA ASP A 37 10.29 -2.68 -7.31
C ASP A 37 8.84 -2.82 -6.77
N HIS A 38 8.63 -3.84 -5.94
CA HIS A 38 7.34 -4.10 -5.29
C HIS A 38 6.93 -2.96 -4.34
N ARG A 39 7.89 -2.32 -3.67
CA ARG A 39 7.61 -1.20 -2.75
C ARG A 39 7.08 0.01 -3.53
N GLY A 40 7.67 0.29 -4.69
CA GLY A 40 7.18 1.29 -5.64
C GLY A 40 5.79 0.97 -6.16
N LEU A 41 5.51 -0.30 -6.52
CA LEU A 41 4.16 -0.74 -6.94
C LEU A 41 3.12 -0.51 -5.84
N LEU A 42 3.43 -0.85 -4.59
CA LEU A 42 2.54 -0.59 -3.46
C LEU A 42 2.28 0.91 -3.27
N ALA A 43 3.34 1.73 -3.35
CA ALA A 43 3.23 3.18 -3.20
C ALA A 43 2.39 3.81 -4.32
N GLN A 44 2.68 3.46 -5.58
CA GLN A 44 1.94 3.93 -6.75
C GLN A 44 0.48 3.49 -6.70
N GLY A 45 0.21 2.23 -6.33
CA GLY A 45 -1.15 1.73 -6.23
C GLY A 45 -1.95 2.39 -5.10
N CYS A 46 -1.31 2.70 -3.97
CA CYS A 46 -1.93 3.52 -2.93
C CYS A 46 -2.29 4.93 -3.45
N ILE A 47 -1.41 5.56 -4.25
CA ILE A 47 -1.70 6.88 -4.86
C ILE A 47 -2.86 6.78 -5.84
N LYS A 48 -2.88 5.77 -6.72
CA LYS A 48 -3.98 5.56 -7.66
C LYS A 48 -5.32 5.40 -6.93
N ALA A 49 -5.35 4.57 -5.89
CA ALA A 49 -6.52 4.40 -5.03
C ALA A 49 -6.96 5.70 -4.33
N LEU A 50 -6.02 6.52 -3.86
CA LEU A 50 -6.30 7.83 -3.26
C LEU A 50 -6.87 8.84 -4.28
N ALA A 51 -6.32 8.84 -5.50
CA ALA A 51 -6.69 9.76 -6.57
C ALA A 51 -7.92 9.31 -7.39
N GLY A 52 -8.42 8.09 -7.18
CA GLY A 52 -9.53 7.52 -7.95
C GLY A 52 -9.14 7.09 -9.37
N TRP A 53 -7.87 6.75 -9.60
CA TRP A 53 -7.37 6.30 -10.89
C TRP A 53 -7.56 4.80 -11.08
N HIS A 54 -7.68 4.37 -12.34
CA HIS A 54 -7.79 2.96 -12.67
C HIS A 54 -6.56 2.16 -12.20
N GLN A 55 -6.82 0.93 -11.77
CA GLN A 55 -5.82 0.03 -11.23
C GLN A 55 -6.05 -1.41 -11.71
N GLY A 56 -4.97 -2.13 -12.01
CA GLY A 56 -5.04 -3.53 -12.41
C GLY A 56 -5.52 -4.44 -11.28
N HIS A 57 -6.10 -5.58 -11.65
CA HIS A 57 -6.70 -6.53 -10.70
C HIS A 57 -5.67 -7.09 -9.70
N THR A 58 -4.54 -7.61 -10.19
CA THR A 58 -3.51 -8.25 -9.35
C THR A 58 -2.99 -7.33 -8.25
N ILE A 59 -2.57 -6.10 -8.59
CA ILE A 59 -2.09 -5.14 -7.60
C ILE A 59 -3.20 -4.69 -6.64
N THR A 60 -4.46 -4.64 -7.10
CA THR A 60 -5.61 -4.33 -6.24
C THR A 60 -5.82 -5.43 -5.19
N CYS A 61 -5.75 -6.70 -5.58
CA CYS A 61 -5.82 -7.83 -4.64
C CYS A 61 -4.67 -7.76 -3.61
N ILE A 62 -3.44 -7.53 -4.04
CA ILE A 62 -2.27 -7.40 -3.15
C ILE A 62 -2.47 -6.25 -2.15
N LEU A 63 -2.91 -5.08 -2.61
CA LEU A 63 -3.15 -3.92 -1.73
C LEU A 63 -4.27 -4.16 -0.73
N GLU A 64 -5.31 -4.90 -1.12
CA GLU A 64 -6.40 -5.33 -0.24
C GLU A 64 -5.89 -6.31 0.82
N GLU A 65 -5.10 -7.31 0.43
CA GLU A 65 -4.51 -8.32 1.31
C GLU A 65 -3.59 -7.68 2.37
N LEU A 66 -2.77 -6.72 1.95
CA LEU A 66 -1.90 -5.93 2.84
C LEU A 66 -2.66 -4.87 3.67
N ARG A 67 -3.98 -4.76 3.47
CA ARG A 67 -4.89 -3.78 4.11
C ARG A 67 -4.50 -2.32 3.86
N LEU A 68 -3.83 -2.06 2.74
CA LEU A 68 -3.48 -0.71 2.29
C LEU A 68 -4.70 -0.02 1.64
N ILE A 69 -5.63 -0.81 1.08
CA ILE A 69 -6.93 -0.35 0.60
C ILE A 69 -8.07 -1.19 1.21
N SER A 70 -9.31 -0.79 0.95
CA SER A 70 -10.51 -1.61 1.04
C SER A 70 -11.19 -1.58 -0.32
N TRP A 71 -11.60 -2.74 -0.84
CA TRP A 71 -12.25 -2.84 -2.15
C TRP A 71 -13.64 -3.45 -2.02
N ASN A 72 -14.66 -2.67 -2.39
CA ASN A 72 -16.01 -3.19 -2.56
C ASN A 72 -16.15 -3.73 -3.99
N ARG A 73 -15.99 -5.04 -4.15
CA ARG A 73 -16.03 -5.73 -5.46
C ARG A 73 -17.38 -5.60 -6.17
N GLN A 74 -18.49 -5.55 -5.43
CA GLN A 74 -19.83 -5.43 -6.02
C GLN A 74 -20.06 -4.07 -6.70
N LYS A 75 -19.47 -3.01 -6.14
CA LYS A 75 -19.61 -1.63 -6.64
C LYS A 75 -18.35 -1.14 -7.36
N ASP A 76 -17.40 -2.03 -7.58
CA ASP A 76 -16.04 -1.75 -8.02
C ASP A 76 -15.42 -0.48 -7.39
N LYS A 77 -15.60 -0.34 -6.08
CA LYS A 77 -15.24 0.89 -5.36
C LYS A 77 -14.06 0.63 -4.44
N ILE A 78 -12.91 1.22 -4.79
CA ILE A 78 -11.70 1.19 -3.99
C ILE A 78 -11.66 2.42 -3.05
N LYS A 79 -11.24 2.20 -1.80
CA LYS A 79 -10.97 3.27 -0.83
C LYS A 79 -9.61 3.04 -0.18
N ILE A 80 -8.79 4.10 -0.12
CA ILE A 80 -7.51 4.05 0.58
C ILE A 80 -7.70 3.94 2.11
N SER A 81 -6.96 3.03 2.76
CA SER A 81 -7.02 2.86 4.21
C SER A 81 -6.15 3.88 4.95
N ALA A 82 -6.26 3.96 6.27
CA ALA A 82 -5.34 4.76 7.07
C ALA A 82 -3.89 4.26 6.96
N LYS A 83 -3.70 2.94 6.88
CA LYS A 83 -2.40 2.30 6.65
C LYS A 83 -1.85 2.67 5.27
N GLY A 84 -2.67 2.64 4.22
CA GLY A 84 -2.28 3.06 2.87
C GLY A 84 -1.90 4.54 2.79
N ARG A 85 -2.66 5.45 3.42
CA ARG A 85 -2.27 6.87 3.50
C ARG A 85 -0.94 7.07 4.21
N HIS A 86 -0.69 6.32 5.29
CA HIS A 86 0.59 6.40 6.01
C HIS A 86 1.74 5.83 5.18
N TYR A 87 1.50 4.74 4.44
CA TYR A 87 2.45 4.16 3.50
C TYR A 87 2.89 5.17 2.44
N ILE A 88 1.94 5.91 1.85
CA ILE A 88 2.26 7.01 0.91
C ILE A 88 3.15 8.05 1.60
N TRP A 89 2.77 8.54 2.77
CA TRP A 89 3.58 9.54 3.47
C TRP A 89 5.02 9.05 3.70
N LEU A 90 5.21 7.83 4.20
CA LEU A 90 6.53 7.26 4.44
C LEU A 90 7.33 7.06 3.15
N ALA A 91 6.69 6.65 2.05
CA ALA A 91 7.34 6.42 0.77
C ALA A 91 7.86 7.72 0.11
N PHE A 92 7.23 8.87 0.40
CA PHE A 92 7.53 10.13 -0.29
C PHE A 92 8.04 11.27 0.62
N LYS A 93 7.92 11.18 1.96
CA LYS A 93 8.33 12.26 2.89
C LYS A 93 9.80 12.69 2.75
N SER A 94 10.68 11.78 2.35
CA SER A 94 12.12 12.01 2.25
C SER A 94 12.58 12.38 0.84
N ARG A 95 11.66 12.59 -0.11
CA ARG A 95 11.97 13.03 -1.47
C ARG A 95 11.81 14.55 -1.54
N PRO A 96 12.90 15.35 -1.44
CA PRO A 96 12.82 16.77 -1.79
C PRO A 96 12.39 16.88 -3.25
N GLY A 97 11.40 17.73 -3.53
CA GLY A 97 11.08 18.11 -4.90
C GLY A 97 12.31 18.77 -5.50
N THR A 98 12.86 18.14 -6.53
CA THR A 98 13.94 18.69 -7.35
C THR A 98 13.46 19.90 -8.13
#